data_AF-A0A433T9E7-F1
#
_entry.id   AF-A0A433T9E7-F1
#
_cell.length_a   1.000
_cell.length_b   1.000
_cell.length_c   1.000
_cell.angle_alpha   90.00
_cell.angle_beta   90.00
_cell.angle_gamma   90.00
#
_symmetry.space_group_name_H-M   'P 1'
#
loop_
_entity.id
_entity.type
_entity.pdbx_description
1 polymer ?
#
loop_
_entity_poly.entity_id
_entity_poly.type
_entity_poly.pdbx_seq_one_letter_code
_entity_poly.pdbx_strand_id
1 'polypeptide(L)'
;MDTQRHPNLLDPSPLLVYSKDLDLKINKRITDNNSTTAAELAAIDEAIKTIQEKKIESENIVILTDSLAATLSIKNPNKTNARQDLTESINIRANDLQEKNQTQVQICWIPAHCNIEGNEKADKQAKLGLSSKTRRKTGLGPSEVKSIINQYKNKMWQDMWTNNPKGRFFHAIAPQVDGSKKGSIVSLGVYSKDLDLKINKRITDNNSTTAAELAAIDEAIKTIQEKKIESENIVILTDSLAATLSIKNPNKTNARQDLTESINIRANDLQEKNQTQVQICWIPAHCNIEGNEKADKQAKLGLSSKTRRKTGLGPSEVKSIINQYKNKKWQDMWTNNPKGRFFHAIAPQTRRDRNQRKKTKADRQKKTETWREKE
;
A
#
# COMPACT_ATOMS: atom_id res chain seq x y z
N MET A 1 31.43 -24.49 5.93
CA MET A 1 31.11 -23.47 6.95
C MET A 1 29.73 -22.92 6.64
N ASP A 2 28.73 -23.52 7.28
CA ASP A 2 27.31 -23.18 7.12
C ASP A 2 27.05 -21.76 7.61
N THR A 3 26.61 -20.90 6.69
CA THR A 3 26.05 -19.59 7.05
C THR A 3 24.58 -19.80 7.41
N GLN A 4 24.32 -19.94 8.71
CA GLN A 4 22.97 -19.95 9.26
C GLN A 4 22.20 -18.72 8.76
N ARG A 5 21.10 -18.95 8.03
CA ARG A 5 20.21 -17.89 7.54
C ARG A 5 19.49 -17.23 8.73
N HIS A 6 19.57 -15.91 8.82
CA HIS A 6 18.72 -15.12 9.71
C HIS A 6 17.27 -15.07 9.19
N PRO A 7 16.24 -15.33 10.01
CA PRO A 7 14.86 -15.57 9.56
C PRO A 7 14.02 -14.33 9.19
N ASN A 8 14.59 -13.12 9.15
CA ASN A 8 13.83 -11.86 9.01
C ASN A 8 14.29 -10.95 7.84
N LEU A 9 14.86 -11.51 6.78
CA LEU A 9 15.08 -10.79 5.52
C LEU A 9 13.85 -11.01 4.62
N LEU A 10 13.44 -9.96 3.89
CA LEU A 10 12.29 -9.97 2.97
C LEU A 10 12.24 -11.25 2.12
N ASP A 11 11.01 -11.68 1.81
CA ASP A 11 10.75 -12.89 1.02
C ASP A 11 11.62 -12.94 -0.26
N PRO A 12 12.12 -14.13 -0.62
CA PRO A 12 12.89 -14.30 -1.84
C PRO A 12 12.08 -13.78 -3.02
N SER A 13 12.72 -13.05 -3.92
CA SER A 13 12.06 -12.51 -5.11
C SER A 13 12.23 -13.51 -6.26
N PRO A 14 11.16 -14.16 -6.73
CA PRO A 14 11.24 -15.09 -7.83
C PRO A 14 11.02 -14.38 -9.16
N LEU A 15 11.57 -14.96 -10.22
CA LEU A 15 11.31 -14.57 -11.59
C LEU A 15 10.88 -15.78 -12.39
N LEU A 16 9.96 -15.59 -13.33
CA LEU A 16 9.41 -16.66 -14.14
C LEU A 16 9.28 -16.24 -15.62
N VAL A 17 9.38 -17.19 -16.53
CA VAL A 17 8.91 -17.06 -17.92
C VAL A 17 8.23 -18.36 -18.30
N TYR A 18 7.02 -18.28 -18.86
CA TYR A 18 6.29 -19.45 -19.36
C TYR A 18 5.77 -19.19 -20.77
N SER A 19 6.01 -20.12 -21.68
CA SER A 19 5.29 -20.20 -22.96
C SER A 19 5.05 -21.67 -23.30
N LYS A 20 3.79 -22.00 -23.60
CA LYS A 20 3.39 -23.33 -24.03
C LYS A 20 3.86 -23.61 -25.45
N ASP A 21 3.73 -22.63 -26.34
CA ASP A 21 4.02 -22.76 -27.78
C ASP A 21 5.53 -22.92 -28.04
N LEU A 22 6.37 -22.36 -27.17
CA LEU A 22 7.83 -22.43 -27.26
C LEU A 22 8.45 -23.51 -26.35
N ASP A 23 7.61 -24.29 -25.65
CA ASP A 23 7.99 -25.17 -24.52
C ASP A 23 9.03 -24.52 -23.59
N LEU A 24 8.75 -23.28 -23.19
CA LEU A 24 9.63 -22.48 -22.35
C LEU A 24 9.14 -22.45 -20.91
N LYS A 25 10.02 -22.88 -20.00
CA LYS A 25 9.82 -22.80 -18.55
C LYS A 25 11.12 -22.33 -17.91
N ILE A 26 11.15 -21.07 -17.52
CA ILE A 26 12.29 -20.49 -16.80
C ILE A 26 11.83 -20.10 -15.42
N ASN A 27 12.54 -20.59 -14.41
CA ASN A 27 12.41 -20.13 -13.04
C ASN A 27 13.82 -19.79 -12.51
N LYS A 28 14.01 -18.54 -12.10
CA LYS A 28 15.28 -18.08 -11.51
C LYS A 28 14.98 -17.32 -10.24
N ARG A 29 15.90 -17.41 -9.28
CA ARG A 29 15.88 -16.52 -8.11
C ARG A 29 16.62 -15.24 -8.46
N ILE A 30 16.01 -14.08 -8.25
CA ILE A 30 16.74 -12.81 -8.36
C ILE A 30 17.44 -12.47 -7.05
N THR A 31 18.32 -11.46 -7.04
CA THR A 31 18.96 -11.00 -5.81
C THR A 31 17.90 -10.67 -4.75
N ASP A 32 18.13 -11.07 -3.50
CA ASP A 32 17.18 -10.83 -2.42
C ASP A 32 16.95 -9.34 -2.17
N ASN A 33 15.79 -8.98 -1.60
CA ASN A 33 15.35 -7.61 -1.32
C ASN A 33 15.00 -6.75 -2.55
N ASN A 34 14.83 -7.37 -3.72
CA ASN A 34 14.22 -6.70 -4.85
C ASN A 34 12.70 -6.53 -4.63
N SER A 35 12.13 -5.49 -5.23
CA SER A 35 10.69 -5.29 -5.23
C SER A 35 9.99 -6.29 -6.14
N THR A 36 8.70 -6.53 -5.92
CA THR A 36 7.86 -7.34 -6.83
C THR A 36 7.90 -6.79 -8.24
N THR A 37 7.76 -5.47 -8.41
CA THR A 37 7.89 -4.82 -9.72
C THR A 37 9.25 -5.05 -10.38
N ALA A 38 10.35 -5.07 -9.62
CA ALA A 38 11.67 -5.41 -10.16
C ALA A 38 11.77 -6.86 -10.61
N ALA A 39 11.13 -7.78 -9.90
CA ALA A 39 11.06 -9.18 -10.29
C ALA A 39 10.30 -9.37 -11.61
N GLU A 40 9.19 -8.67 -11.77
CA GLU A 40 8.39 -8.64 -13.00
C GLU A 40 9.16 -8.05 -14.18
N LEU A 41 9.85 -6.92 -13.98
CA LEU A 41 10.70 -6.33 -15.01
C LEU A 41 11.86 -7.26 -15.41
N ALA A 42 12.50 -7.89 -14.41
CA ALA A 42 13.54 -8.85 -14.69
C ALA A 42 13.00 -10.06 -15.48
N ALA A 43 11.75 -10.49 -15.21
CA ALA A 43 11.10 -11.61 -15.90
C ALA A 43 10.91 -11.32 -17.38
N ILE A 44 10.41 -10.12 -17.67
CA ILE A 44 10.26 -9.63 -19.05
C ILE A 44 11.62 -9.57 -19.75
N ASP A 45 12.66 -9.02 -19.10
CA ASP A 45 14.00 -8.97 -19.69
C ASP A 45 14.58 -10.37 -19.94
N GLU A 46 14.36 -11.32 -19.03
CA GLU A 46 14.78 -12.71 -19.19
C GLU A 46 14.04 -13.42 -20.33
N ALA A 47 12.75 -13.12 -20.53
CA ALA A 47 11.97 -13.66 -21.63
C ALA A 47 12.55 -13.23 -22.98
N ILE A 48 12.80 -11.92 -23.14
CA ILE A 48 13.38 -11.36 -24.37
C ILE A 48 14.80 -11.92 -24.59
N LYS A 49 15.61 -11.99 -23.54
CA LYS A 49 16.93 -12.60 -23.62
C LYS A 49 16.87 -14.07 -24.08
N THR A 50 15.91 -14.83 -23.59
CA THR A 50 15.76 -16.25 -23.98
C THR A 50 15.34 -16.39 -25.44
N ILE A 51 14.47 -15.51 -25.92
CA ILE A 51 14.08 -15.43 -27.34
C ILE A 51 15.32 -15.21 -28.21
N GLN A 52 16.20 -14.27 -27.82
CA GLN A 52 17.47 -14.01 -28.51
C GLN A 52 18.39 -15.24 -28.49
N GLU A 53 18.59 -15.87 -27.32
CA GLU A 53 19.48 -17.02 -27.16
C GLU A 53 19.01 -18.26 -27.92
N LYS A 54 17.69 -18.51 -27.94
CA LYS A 54 17.09 -19.62 -28.69
C LYS A 54 16.90 -19.32 -30.18
N LYS A 55 17.22 -18.10 -30.65
CA LYS A 55 17.03 -17.65 -32.04
C LYS A 55 15.62 -17.93 -32.55
N ILE A 56 14.61 -17.56 -31.76
CA ILE A 56 13.22 -17.77 -32.12
C ILE A 56 12.85 -16.78 -33.24
N GLU A 57 12.52 -17.31 -34.40
CA GLU A 57 12.11 -16.51 -35.57
C GLU A 57 10.59 -16.29 -35.53
N SER A 58 10.19 -15.04 -35.34
CA SER A 58 8.79 -14.59 -35.44
C SER A 58 8.78 -13.10 -35.78
N GLU A 59 7.86 -12.67 -36.63
CA GLU A 59 7.65 -11.24 -36.91
C GLU A 59 7.09 -10.49 -35.69
N ASN A 60 6.28 -11.18 -34.88
CA ASN A 60 5.59 -10.60 -33.73
C ASN A 60 5.73 -11.49 -32.51
N ILE A 61 6.13 -10.90 -31.39
CA ILE A 61 6.23 -11.56 -30.09
C ILE A 61 5.43 -10.77 -29.07
N VAL A 62 4.48 -11.42 -28.41
CA VAL A 62 3.69 -10.83 -27.34
C VAL A 62 4.10 -11.42 -25.99
N ILE A 63 4.52 -10.57 -25.07
CA ILE A 63 4.82 -10.91 -23.68
C ILE A 63 3.67 -10.42 -22.80
N LEU A 64 3.07 -11.33 -22.06
CA LEU A 64 1.97 -11.05 -21.14
C LEU A 64 2.51 -10.98 -19.70
N THR A 65 2.10 -9.97 -18.94
CA THR A 65 2.41 -9.81 -17.51
C THR A 65 1.18 -9.28 -16.78
N ASP A 66 0.94 -9.75 -15.56
CA ASP A 66 -0.12 -9.19 -14.71
C ASP A 66 0.32 -7.97 -13.89
N SER A 67 1.58 -7.57 -14.06
CA SER A 67 2.16 -6.40 -13.40
C SER A 67 1.89 -5.12 -14.17
N LEU A 68 0.77 -4.46 -13.85
CA LEU A 68 0.46 -3.13 -14.38
C LEU A 68 1.59 -2.12 -14.06
N ALA A 69 2.23 -2.27 -12.89
CA ALA A 69 3.36 -1.43 -12.50
C ALA A 69 4.58 -1.61 -13.43
N ALA A 70 4.88 -2.85 -13.85
CA ALA A 70 5.98 -3.11 -14.77
C ALA A 70 5.69 -2.54 -16.16
N THR A 71 4.48 -2.77 -16.70
CA THR A 71 4.10 -2.23 -18.02
C THR A 71 4.09 -0.70 -18.06
N LEU A 72 3.58 -0.04 -17.01
CA LEU A 72 3.64 1.42 -16.90
C LEU A 72 5.08 1.94 -16.79
N SER A 73 5.96 1.21 -16.12
CA SER A 73 7.37 1.58 -15.98
C SER A 73 8.13 1.52 -17.30
N ILE A 74 7.84 0.51 -18.13
CA ILE A 74 8.41 0.36 -19.47
C ILE A 74 7.88 1.45 -20.41
N LYS A 75 6.57 1.75 -20.37
CA LYS A 75 5.95 2.79 -21.21
C LYS A 75 6.39 4.21 -20.84
N ASN A 76 6.69 4.47 -19.56
CA ASN A 76 7.02 5.82 -19.07
C ASN A 76 8.31 5.83 -18.23
N PRO A 77 9.48 5.50 -18.82
CA PRO A 77 10.73 5.28 -18.08
C PRO A 77 11.23 6.52 -17.32
N ASN A 78 10.79 7.73 -17.73
CA ASN A 78 11.17 9.00 -17.11
C ASN A 78 10.29 9.43 -15.92
N LYS A 79 9.13 8.79 -15.71
CA LYS A 79 8.22 9.12 -14.59
C LYS A 79 8.41 8.21 -13.38
N THR A 80 8.82 6.97 -13.61
CA THR A 80 8.89 5.90 -12.61
C THR A 80 10.35 5.52 -12.34
N ASN A 81 11.14 6.43 -11.79
CA ASN A 81 12.60 6.32 -11.57
C ASN A 81 13.08 5.18 -10.64
N ALA A 82 12.28 4.15 -10.35
CA ALA A 82 12.63 3.12 -9.38
C ALA A 82 13.63 2.10 -9.92
N ARG A 83 13.54 1.71 -11.21
CA ARG A 83 14.31 0.64 -11.87
C ARG A 83 14.62 0.94 -13.34
N GLN A 84 15.21 2.10 -13.59
CA GLN A 84 15.59 2.52 -14.95
C GLN A 84 16.55 1.50 -15.62
N ASP A 85 17.42 0.88 -14.84
CA ASP A 85 18.35 -0.17 -15.25
C ASP A 85 17.64 -1.34 -15.97
N LEU A 86 16.52 -1.83 -15.42
CA LEU A 86 15.78 -2.93 -16.01
C LEU A 86 14.96 -2.47 -17.22
N THR A 87 14.30 -1.31 -17.14
CA THR A 87 13.50 -0.79 -18.26
C THR A 87 14.36 -0.49 -19.48
N GLU A 88 15.57 0.02 -19.27
CA GLU A 88 16.54 0.30 -20.33
C GLU A 88 17.06 -1.00 -20.96
N SER A 89 17.41 -2.00 -20.15
CA SER A 89 17.78 -3.33 -20.65
C SER A 89 16.69 -3.97 -21.52
N ILE A 90 15.43 -3.90 -21.09
CA ILE A 90 14.28 -4.41 -21.85
C ILE A 90 14.17 -3.70 -23.21
N ASN A 91 14.22 -2.36 -23.20
CA ASN A 91 14.09 -1.57 -24.42
C ASN A 91 15.25 -1.84 -25.39
N ILE A 92 16.48 -1.94 -24.90
CA ILE A 92 17.66 -2.27 -25.72
C ILE A 92 17.49 -3.65 -26.37
N ARG A 93 17.10 -4.68 -25.61
CA ARG A 93 16.92 -6.03 -26.18
C ARG A 93 15.76 -6.12 -27.17
N ALA A 94 14.66 -5.40 -26.90
CA ALA A 94 13.53 -5.35 -27.81
C ALA A 94 13.90 -4.66 -29.13
N ASN A 95 14.64 -3.55 -29.07
CA ASN A 95 15.13 -2.86 -30.27
C ASN A 95 16.14 -3.73 -31.05
N ASP A 96 17.02 -4.46 -30.36
CA ASP A 96 17.98 -5.37 -31.01
C ASP A 96 17.29 -6.47 -31.82
N LEU A 97 16.18 -7.02 -31.30
CA LEU A 97 15.34 -7.98 -32.04
C LEU A 97 14.65 -7.35 -33.25
N GLN A 98 14.17 -6.11 -33.13
CA GLN A 98 13.55 -5.39 -34.23
C GLN A 98 14.55 -5.08 -35.34
N GLU A 99 15.76 -4.65 -35.01
CA GLU A 99 16.79 -4.26 -35.98
C GLU A 99 17.40 -5.48 -36.69
N LYS A 100 17.68 -6.57 -35.97
CA LYS A 100 18.37 -7.74 -36.53
C LYS A 100 17.44 -8.75 -37.18
N ASN A 101 16.27 -8.97 -36.59
CA ASN A 101 15.37 -10.07 -36.96
C ASN A 101 14.02 -9.58 -37.47
N GLN A 102 13.80 -8.26 -37.57
CA GLN A 102 12.51 -7.66 -37.90
C GLN A 102 11.38 -8.10 -36.95
N THR A 103 11.73 -8.54 -35.73
CA THR A 103 10.80 -9.03 -34.73
C THR A 103 10.30 -7.88 -33.85
N GLN A 104 9.00 -7.62 -33.88
CA GLN A 104 8.35 -6.65 -33.00
C GLN A 104 7.98 -7.30 -31.66
N VAL A 105 8.49 -6.75 -30.55
CA VAL A 105 8.13 -7.18 -29.19
C VAL A 105 7.04 -6.28 -28.61
N GLN A 106 5.90 -6.85 -28.25
CA GLN A 106 4.80 -6.17 -27.57
C GLN A 106 4.67 -6.69 -26.15
N ILE A 107 4.56 -5.78 -25.17
CA ILE A 107 4.37 -6.13 -23.76
C ILE A 107 2.97 -5.68 -23.34
N CYS A 108 2.12 -6.63 -22.99
CA CYS A 108 0.71 -6.42 -22.67
C CYS A 108 0.39 -6.78 -21.23
N TRP A 109 -0.39 -5.92 -20.58
CA TRP A 109 -0.91 -6.21 -19.26
C TRP A 109 -2.12 -7.14 -19.36
N ILE A 110 -2.19 -8.13 -18.47
CA ILE A 110 -3.36 -9.00 -18.29
C ILE A 110 -3.83 -8.95 -16.82
N PRO A 111 -5.11 -9.17 -16.53
CA PRO A 111 -5.57 -9.24 -15.14
C PRO A 111 -5.06 -10.50 -14.43
N ALA A 112 -4.61 -10.34 -13.18
CA ALA A 112 -4.24 -11.45 -12.30
C ALA A 112 -5.47 -12.23 -11.84
N HIS A 113 -5.29 -13.52 -11.51
CA HIS A 113 -6.31 -14.39 -10.89
C HIS A 113 -7.62 -14.55 -11.68
N CYS A 114 -7.56 -14.44 -13.00
CA CYS A 114 -8.70 -14.64 -13.90
C CYS A 114 -8.70 -16.02 -14.59
N ASN A 115 -8.06 -17.03 -13.97
CA ASN A 115 -7.92 -18.39 -14.53
C ASN A 115 -7.30 -18.45 -15.94
N ILE A 116 -6.43 -17.49 -16.27
CA ILE A 116 -5.65 -17.54 -17.51
C ILE A 116 -4.57 -18.60 -17.34
N GLU A 117 -4.73 -19.74 -18.00
CA GLU A 117 -3.89 -20.95 -17.80
C GLU A 117 -2.38 -20.63 -17.87
N GLY A 118 -1.96 -19.77 -18.81
CA GLY A 118 -0.58 -19.34 -18.96
C GLY A 118 -0.06 -18.53 -17.76
N ASN A 119 -0.88 -17.61 -17.22
CA ASN A 119 -0.54 -16.78 -16.07
C ASN A 119 -0.45 -17.61 -14.77
N GLU A 120 -1.40 -18.51 -14.56
CA GLU A 120 -1.42 -19.39 -13.38
C GLU A 120 -0.22 -20.36 -13.38
N LYS A 121 0.16 -20.88 -14.55
CA LYS A 121 1.38 -21.68 -14.70
C LYS A 121 2.63 -20.85 -14.45
N ALA A 122 2.62 -19.61 -14.96
CA ALA A 122 3.66 -18.64 -14.69
C ALA A 122 3.87 -18.45 -13.19
N ASP A 123 2.83 -18.08 -12.45
CA ASP A 123 2.84 -17.90 -10.98
C ASP A 123 3.34 -19.14 -10.23
N LYS A 124 2.91 -20.33 -10.67
CA LYS A 124 3.40 -21.59 -10.11
C LYS A 124 4.92 -21.74 -10.31
N GLN A 125 5.45 -21.33 -11.47
CA GLN A 125 6.89 -21.32 -11.73
C GLN A 125 7.65 -20.27 -10.90
N ALA A 126 7.07 -19.09 -10.63
CA ALA A 126 7.67 -18.13 -9.70
C ALA A 126 7.87 -18.76 -8.32
N LYS A 127 6.84 -19.42 -7.79
CA LYS A 127 6.92 -20.08 -6.47
C LYS A 127 8.04 -21.13 -6.44
N LEU A 128 8.25 -21.88 -7.52
CA LEU A 128 9.38 -22.82 -7.66
C LEU A 128 10.73 -22.09 -7.76
N GLY A 129 10.76 -20.92 -8.40
CA GLY A 129 11.94 -20.06 -8.54
C GLY A 129 12.56 -19.62 -7.22
N LEU A 130 11.78 -19.54 -6.14
CA LEU A 130 12.26 -19.25 -4.78
C LEU A 130 13.32 -20.26 -4.30
N SER A 131 13.16 -21.52 -4.70
CA SER A 131 14.06 -22.64 -4.37
C SER A 131 15.07 -22.96 -5.48
N SER A 132 15.09 -22.19 -6.58
CA SER A 132 15.99 -22.41 -7.71
C SER A 132 17.46 -22.18 -7.30
N LYS A 133 18.33 -23.09 -7.72
CA LYS A 133 19.80 -22.95 -7.57
C LYS A 133 20.36 -21.89 -8.52
N THR A 134 19.66 -21.62 -9.63
CA THR A 134 20.07 -20.66 -10.65
C THR A 134 19.64 -19.26 -10.27
N ARG A 135 20.61 -18.35 -10.12
CA ARG A 135 20.37 -16.96 -9.76
C ARG A 135 20.58 -15.99 -10.92
N ARG A 136 19.64 -15.07 -11.10
CA ARG A 136 19.83 -13.88 -11.95
C ARG A 136 20.33 -12.73 -11.08
N LYS A 137 21.61 -12.35 -11.25
CA LYS A 137 22.17 -11.19 -10.57
C LYS A 137 21.43 -9.94 -11.02
N THR A 138 20.66 -9.35 -10.11
CA THR A 138 19.88 -8.15 -10.35
C THR A 138 20.31 -7.10 -9.32
N GLY A 139 20.71 -5.92 -9.78
CA GLY A 139 21.08 -4.81 -8.89
C GLY A 139 19.90 -4.34 -8.05
N LEU A 140 20.18 -3.58 -7.00
CA LEU A 140 19.15 -2.94 -6.17
C LEU A 140 18.96 -1.49 -6.62
N GLY A 141 17.71 -1.11 -6.87
CA GLY A 141 17.34 0.27 -7.13
C GLY A 141 17.39 1.13 -5.85
N PRO A 142 17.41 2.47 -5.98
CA PRO A 142 17.52 3.39 -4.84
C PRO A 142 16.42 3.20 -3.78
N SER A 143 15.20 2.83 -4.21
CA SER A 143 14.07 2.57 -3.31
C SER A 143 14.26 1.29 -2.47
N GLU A 144 14.84 0.25 -3.07
CA GLU A 144 15.09 -1.05 -2.44
C GLU A 144 16.23 -0.91 -1.42
N VAL A 145 17.35 -0.29 -1.83
CA VAL A 145 18.47 0.05 -0.93
C VAL A 145 17.97 0.86 0.28
N LYS A 146 17.13 1.86 0.03
CA LYS A 146 16.55 2.68 1.10
C LYS A 146 15.64 1.87 2.03
N SER A 147 14.91 0.90 1.51
CA SER A 147 14.07 0.00 2.32
C SER A 147 14.94 -0.83 3.27
N ILE A 148 15.98 -1.48 2.74
CA ILE A 148 16.93 -2.29 3.49
C ILE A 148 17.56 -1.47 4.62
N ILE A 149 18.08 -0.28 4.32
CA ILE A 149 18.67 0.60 5.34
C ILE A 149 17.67 0.93 6.46
N ASN A 150 16.40 1.18 6.14
CA ASN A 150 15.39 1.46 7.16
C ASN A 150 15.07 0.22 8.00
N GLN A 151 15.04 -0.97 7.41
CA GLN A 151 14.86 -2.22 8.14
C GLN A 151 15.99 -2.45 9.14
N TYR A 152 17.25 -2.33 8.71
CA TYR A 152 18.40 -2.43 9.61
C TYR A 152 18.35 -1.38 10.71
N LYS A 153 18.01 -0.14 10.38
CA LYS A 153 17.86 0.93 11.37
C LYS A 153 16.81 0.61 12.43
N ASN A 154 15.65 0.12 12.00
CA ASN A 154 14.57 -0.25 12.90
C ASN A 154 14.93 -1.46 13.75
N LYS A 155 15.63 -2.45 13.18
CA LYS A 155 16.15 -3.61 13.92
C LYS A 155 17.13 -3.19 15.00
N MET A 156 18.17 -2.41 14.65
CA MET A 156 19.14 -1.90 15.62
C MET A 156 18.44 -1.11 16.75
N TRP A 157 17.41 -0.34 16.38
CA TRP A 157 16.65 0.41 17.37
C TRP A 157 15.77 -0.47 18.26
N GLN A 158 15.15 -1.50 17.69
CA GLN A 158 14.41 -2.52 18.42
C GLN A 158 15.32 -3.29 19.39
N ASP A 159 16.51 -3.67 18.95
CA ASP A 159 17.51 -4.35 19.77
C ASP A 159 17.94 -3.46 20.93
N MET A 160 18.19 -2.17 20.68
CA MET A 160 18.46 -1.21 21.74
C MET A 160 17.25 -1.04 22.68
N TRP A 161 16.03 -1.00 22.16
CA TRP A 161 14.83 -0.83 22.97
C TRP A 161 14.57 -2.02 23.90
N THR A 162 14.79 -3.24 23.39
CA THR A 162 14.61 -4.47 24.15
C THR A 162 15.69 -4.69 25.22
N ASN A 163 16.93 -4.29 24.92
CA ASN A 163 18.08 -4.55 25.80
C ASN A 163 18.41 -3.38 26.75
N ASN A 164 17.75 -2.23 26.64
CA ASN A 164 18.02 -1.10 27.53
C ASN A 164 17.45 -1.36 28.94
N PRO A 165 18.27 -1.28 30.01
CA PRO A 165 17.80 -1.45 31.38
C PRO A 165 16.95 -0.27 31.88
N LYS A 166 16.97 0.89 31.20
CA LYS A 166 16.17 2.06 31.54
C LYS A 166 14.82 2.04 30.82
N GLY A 167 13.75 2.37 31.53
CA GLY A 167 12.40 2.46 30.94
C GLY A 167 11.68 1.12 30.75
N ARG A 168 12.07 0.07 31.51
CA ARG A 168 11.51 -1.29 31.42
C ARG A 168 10.00 -1.36 31.64
N PHE A 169 9.45 -0.53 32.52
CA PHE A 169 8.00 -0.34 32.66
C PHE A 169 7.35 0.04 31.32
N PHE A 170 7.95 0.94 30.56
CA PHE A 170 7.44 1.37 29.26
C PHE A 170 7.70 0.34 28.14
N HIS A 171 8.79 -0.43 28.21
CA HIS A 171 9.00 -1.57 27.30
C HIS A 171 7.93 -2.65 27.51
N ALA A 172 7.54 -2.93 28.76
CA ALA A 172 6.47 -3.90 29.07
C ALA A 172 5.12 -3.49 28.45
N ILE A 173 4.86 -2.19 28.34
CA ILE A 173 3.63 -1.64 27.76
C ILE A 173 3.72 -1.51 26.22
N ALA A 174 4.90 -1.20 25.70
CA ALA A 174 5.14 -0.98 24.27
C ALA A 174 6.45 -1.64 23.83
N PRO A 175 6.47 -2.96 23.61
CA PRO A 175 7.70 -3.71 23.35
C PRO A 175 8.26 -3.48 21.94
N GLN A 176 7.49 -2.88 21.02
CA GLN A 176 7.89 -2.69 19.63
C GLN A 176 8.09 -1.22 19.26
N VAL A 177 9.08 -0.94 18.42
CA VAL A 177 9.40 0.40 17.94
C VAL A 177 8.82 0.64 16.54
N ASP A 178 7.49 0.76 16.46
CA ASP A 178 6.83 1.28 15.26
C ASP A 178 5.93 2.47 15.60
N GLY A 179 5.94 3.46 14.71
CA GLY A 179 5.28 4.74 14.93
C GLY A 179 4.95 5.45 13.62
N SER A 180 3.67 5.54 13.30
CA SER A 180 3.11 6.74 12.66
C SER A 180 1.59 6.78 12.62
N LYS A 181 1.02 7.91 13.03
CA LYS A 181 0.25 8.83 12.17
C LYS A 181 0.61 10.26 12.66
N LYS A 182 0.32 11.35 11.94
CA LYS A 182 0.10 12.66 12.58
C LYS A 182 -1.39 12.71 12.87
N GLY A 183 -1.85 13.50 13.83
CA GLY A 183 -3.25 13.51 14.16
C GLY A 183 -4.13 13.75 12.93
N SER A 184 -4.81 12.70 12.47
CA SER A 184 -5.54 12.73 11.21
C SER A 184 -6.89 13.32 11.48
N ILE A 185 -7.20 14.43 10.80
CA ILE A 185 -8.58 14.86 10.64
C ILE A 185 -9.25 13.79 9.78
N VAL A 186 -10.40 13.33 10.22
CA VAL A 186 -11.19 12.29 9.56
C VAL A 186 -12.66 12.67 9.59
N SER A 187 -13.40 12.16 8.63
CA SER A 187 -14.80 12.46 8.40
C SER A 187 -15.48 11.27 7.76
N LEU A 188 -16.80 11.24 7.88
CA LEU A 188 -17.67 10.26 7.24
C LEU A 188 -18.41 10.90 6.06
N GLY A 189 -18.80 10.06 5.09
CA GLY A 189 -19.63 10.42 3.96
C GLY A 189 -20.68 9.35 3.71
N VAL A 190 -21.93 9.76 3.50
CA VAL A 190 -23.02 8.86 3.08
C VAL A 190 -23.71 9.48 1.88
N TYR A 191 -23.96 8.67 0.85
CA TYR A 191 -24.68 9.08 -0.34
C TYR A 191 -25.73 8.04 -0.73
N SER A 192 -26.94 8.50 -1.06
CA SER A 192 -27.94 7.71 -1.76
C SER A 192 -28.72 8.63 -2.68
N LYS A 193 -28.86 8.24 -3.96
CA LYS A 193 -29.70 8.97 -4.92
C LYS A 193 -31.18 8.74 -4.60
N ASP A 194 -31.53 7.48 -4.35
CA ASP A 194 -32.93 7.04 -4.21
C ASP A 194 -33.57 7.57 -2.92
N LEU A 195 -32.76 7.70 -1.85
CA LEU A 195 -33.21 8.24 -0.56
C LEU A 195 -32.91 9.73 -0.40
N ASP A 196 -32.41 10.40 -1.46
CA ASP A 196 -31.88 11.76 -1.45
C ASP A 196 -31.01 12.08 -0.22
N LEU A 197 -30.00 11.25 0.01
CA LEU A 197 -29.06 11.38 1.12
C LEU A 197 -27.72 11.91 0.62
N LYS A 198 -27.27 13.02 1.22
CA LYS A 198 -25.93 13.60 1.07
C LYS A 198 -25.44 14.05 2.44
N ILE A 199 -24.87 13.12 3.19
CA ILE A 199 -24.44 13.38 4.57
C ILE A 199 -22.92 13.44 4.61
N ASN A 200 -22.41 14.47 5.26
CA ASN A 200 -21.01 14.58 5.58
C ASN A 200 -20.85 15.17 6.98
N LYS A 201 -20.04 14.51 7.81
CA LYS A 201 -19.76 14.97 9.18
C LYS A 201 -18.29 14.76 9.49
N ARG A 202 -17.67 15.72 10.17
CA ARG A 202 -16.35 15.50 10.77
C ARG A 202 -16.50 14.62 11.99
N ILE A 203 -15.63 13.62 12.15
CA ILE A 203 -15.58 12.82 13.37
C ILE A 203 -14.47 13.32 14.29
N THR A 204 -14.43 12.83 15.53
CA THR A 204 -13.34 13.17 16.47
C THR A 204 -11.98 12.92 15.81
N ASP A 205 -11.08 13.90 15.89
CA ASP A 205 -9.75 13.80 15.28
C ASP A 205 -8.98 12.58 15.84
N ASN A 206 -8.04 12.08 15.04
CA ASN A 206 -7.20 10.90 15.34
C ASN A 206 -7.93 9.54 15.26
N ASN A 207 -9.20 9.52 14.91
CA ASN A 207 -9.87 8.29 14.50
C ASN A 207 -9.19 7.69 13.26
N SER A 208 -9.27 6.37 13.14
CA SER A 208 -8.81 5.63 11.97
C SER A 208 -9.76 5.81 10.79
N THR A 209 -9.28 5.51 9.58
CA THR A 209 -10.14 5.47 8.39
C THR A 209 -11.22 4.40 8.55
N THR A 210 -10.87 3.21 9.05
CA THR A 210 -11.86 2.15 9.35
C THR A 210 -12.93 2.61 10.35
N ALA A 211 -12.58 3.39 11.36
CA ALA A 211 -13.56 3.98 12.27
C ALA A 211 -14.47 5.00 11.59
N ALA A 212 -13.96 5.77 10.63
CA ALA A 212 -14.77 6.68 9.84
C ALA A 212 -15.77 5.94 8.95
N GLU A 213 -15.36 4.82 8.35
CA GLU A 213 -16.22 3.93 7.57
C GLU A 213 -17.32 3.31 8.42
N LEU A 214 -16.98 2.75 9.58
CA LEU A 214 -17.97 2.25 10.54
C LEU A 214 -18.92 3.36 11.02
N ALA A 215 -18.41 4.56 11.28
CA ALA A 215 -19.24 5.69 11.65
C ALA A 215 -20.17 6.14 10.50
N ALA A 216 -19.75 6.02 9.24
CA ALA A 216 -20.58 6.31 8.08
C ALA A 216 -21.75 5.32 7.98
N ILE A 217 -21.49 4.03 8.17
CA ILE A 217 -22.51 2.97 8.19
C ILE A 217 -23.51 3.23 9.33
N ASP A 218 -23.02 3.48 10.54
CA ASP A 218 -23.90 3.78 11.68
C ASP A 218 -24.73 5.05 11.44
N GLU A 219 -24.14 6.09 10.83
CA GLU A 219 -24.85 7.33 10.49
C GLU A 219 -25.93 7.11 9.42
N ALA A 220 -25.68 6.24 8.44
CA ALA A 220 -26.66 5.90 7.42
C ALA A 220 -27.89 5.22 8.06
N ILE A 221 -27.67 4.20 8.90
CA ILE A 221 -28.73 3.48 9.61
C ILE A 221 -29.50 4.43 10.53
N LYS A 222 -28.78 5.27 11.28
CA LYS A 222 -29.38 6.28 12.14
C LYS A 222 -30.25 7.26 11.34
N THR A 223 -29.80 7.71 10.17
CA THR A 223 -30.59 8.62 9.32
C THR A 223 -31.86 7.95 8.82
N ILE A 224 -31.78 6.67 8.45
CA ILE A 224 -32.96 5.88 8.03
C ILE A 224 -33.99 5.83 9.16
N GLN A 225 -33.54 5.59 10.39
CA GLN A 225 -34.40 5.63 11.59
C GLN A 225 -35.02 7.01 11.80
N GLU A 226 -34.22 8.09 11.77
CA GLU A 226 -34.67 9.46 12.04
C GLU A 226 -35.63 9.98 10.97
N LYS A 227 -35.39 9.66 9.69
CA LYS A 227 -36.27 10.02 8.57
C LYS A 227 -37.49 9.11 8.45
N LYS A 228 -37.58 8.05 9.27
CA LYS A 228 -38.64 7.03 9.19
C LYS A 228 -38.84 6.49 7.78
N ILE A 229 -37.73 6.15 7.11
CA ILE A 229 -37.78 5.60 5.76
C ILE A 229 -38.37 4.19 5.85
N GLU A 230 -39.51 3.99 5.19
CA GLU A 230 -40.19 2.69 5.11
C GLU A 230 -39.65 1.90 3.92
N SER A 231 -38.98 0.79 4.21
CA SER A 231 -38.53 -0.18 3.21
C SER A 231 -38.38 -1.54 3.88
N GLU A 232 -38.76 -2.62 3.21
CA GLU A 232 -38.53 -3.99 3.70
C GLU A 232 -37.04 -4.33 3.73
N ASN A 233 -36.27 -3.80 2.78
CA ASN A 233 -34.85 -4.11 2.62
C ASN A 233 -34.03 -2.84 2.39
N ILE A 234 -32.92 -2.71 3.10
CA ILE A 234 -31.93 -1.66 2.92
C ILE A 234 -30.57 -2.31 2.71
N VAL A 235 -29.90 -1.95 1.62
CA VAL A 235 -28.53 -2.38 1.33
C VAL A 235 -27.59 -1.20 1.47
N ILE A 236 -26.59 -1.33 2.35
CA ILE A 236 -25.50 -0.37 2.54
C ILE A 236 -24.25 -0.93 1.86
N LEU A 237 -23.74 -0.20 0.89
CA LEU A 237 -22.51 -0.54 0.18
C LEU A 237 -21.33 0.25 0.78
N THR A 238 -20.22 -0.43 1.04
CA THR A 238 -18.97 0.18 1.51
C THR A 238 -17.78 -0.43 0.79
N ASP A 239 -16.77 0.38 0.46
CA ASP A 239 -15.52 -0.13 -0.09
C ASP A 239 -14.50 -0.56 0.99
N SER A 240 -14.88 -0.41 2.26
CA SER A 240 -14.08 -0.80 3.41
C SER A 240 -14.27 -2.26 3.76
N LEU A 241 -13.41 -3.11 3.18
CA LEU A 241 -13.35 -4.53 3.53
C LEU A 241 -13.09 -4.70 5.05
N ALA A 242 -12.25 -3.84 5.62
CA ALA A 242 -11.95 -3.85 7.04
C ALA A 242 -13.19 -3.58 7.91
N ALA A 243 -14.02 -2.59 7.55
CA ALA A 243 -15.27 -2.33 8.28
C ALA A 243 -16.24 -3.50 8.18
N THR A 244 -16.39 -4.07 6.98
CA THR A 244 -17.26 -5.22 6.74
C THR A 244 -16.81 -6.45 7.56
N LEU A 245 -15.51 -6.74 7.59
CA LEU A 245 -14.95 -7.83 8.39
C LEU A 245 -15.10 -7.59 9.89
N SER A 246 -14.98 -6.34 10.35
CA SER A 246 -15.19 -5.98 11.75
C SER A 246 -16.63 -6.18 12.20
N ILE A 247 -17.61 -5.83 11.37
CA ILE A 247 -19.04 -6.06 11.66
C ILE A 247 -19.34 -7.56 11.66
N LYS A 248 -18.81 -8.32 10.69
CA LYS A 248 -19.04 -9.77 10.58
C LYS A 248 -18.38 -10.58 11.72
N ASN A 249 -17.23 -10.13 12.21
CA ASN A 249 -16.45 -10.84 13.24
C ASN A 249 -16.04 -9.89 14.40
N PRO A 250 -17.00 -9.42 15.21
CA PRO A 250 -16.74 -8.41 16.24
C PRO A 250 -15.73 -8.87 17.30
N ASN A 251 -15.66 -10.18 17.58
CA ASN A 251 -14.77 -10.77 18.58
C ASN A 251 -13.33 -11.01 18.11
N LYS A 252 -13.05 -10.93 16.80
CA LYS A 252 -11.70 -11.17 16.23
C LYS A 252 -10.91 -9.89 16.01
N THR A 253 -11.59 -8.78 15.73
CA THR A 253 -10.91 -7.55 15.30
C THR A 253 -10.76 -6.51 16.40
N ASN A 254 -11.54 -6.59 17.50
CA ASN A 254 -11.49 -5.87 18.80
C ASN A 254 -11.17 -4.35 18.81
N ALA A 255 -10.92 -3.72 17.67
CA ALA A 255 -10.37 -2.38 17.61
C ALA A 255 -11.44 -1.31 17.83
N ARG A 256 -12.70 -1.59 17.45
CA ARG A 256 -13.86 -0.67 17.45
C ARG A 256 -15.19 -1.36 17.76
N GLN A 257 -15.20 -2.16 18.83
CA GLN A 257 -16.42 -2.86 19.27
C GLN A 257 -17.59 -1.90 19.54
N ASP A 258 -17.28 -0.70 20.04
CA ASP A 258 -18.23 0.39 20.28
C ASP A 258 -19.08 0.74 19.03
N LEU A 259 -18.43 0.86 17.86
CA LEU A 259 -19.14 1.19 16.62
C LEU A 259 -19.86 -0.03 16.03
N THR A 260 -19.23 -1.21 16.05
CA THR A 260 -19.85 -2.42 15.51
C THR A 260 -21.10 -2.83 16.31
N GLU A 261 -21.06 -2.67 17.64
CA GLU A 261 -22.21 -2.93 18.51
C GLU A 261 -23.32 -1.90 18.26
N SER A 262 -23.00 -0.60 18.15
CA SER A 262 -23.98 0.43 17.77
C SER A 262 -24.67 0.10 16.44
N ILE A 263 -23.90 -0.32 15.42
CA ILE A 263 -24.45 -0.71 14.12
C ILE A 263 -25.42 -1.88 14.27
N ASN A 264 -25.00 -2.94 14.98
CA ASN A 264 -25.82 -4.13 15.16
C ASN A 264 -27.10 -3.83 15.94
N ILE A 265 -27.03 -3.03 17.00
CA ILE A 265 -28.20 -2.60 17.77
C ILE A 265 -29.17 -1.83 16.88
N ARG A 266 -28.69 -0.83 16.11
CA ARG A 266 -29.58 -0.04 15.24
C ARG A 266 -30.20 -0.85 14.11
N ALA A 267 -29.44 -1.79 13.53
CA ALA A 267 -29.94 -2.68 12.49
C ALA A 267 -31.02 -3.62 13.04
N ASN A 268 -30.82 -4.19 14.24
CA ASN A 268 -31.82 -5.02 14.90
C ASN A 268 -33.07 -4.20 15.28
N ASP A 269 -32.90 -2.98 15.78
CA ASP A 269 -34.01 -2.08 16.10
C ASP A 269 -34.89 -1.79 14.87
N LEU A 270 -34.28 -1.59 13.69
CA LEU A 270 -35.02 -1.42 12.43
C LEU A 270 -35.78 -2.70 12.03
N GLN A 271 -35.16 -3.86 12.21
CA GLN A 271 -35.79 -5.14 11.92
C GLN A 271 -37.00 -5.39 12.84
N GLU A 272 -36.86 -5.16 14.14
CA GLU A 272 -37.90 -5.43 15.13
C GLU A 272 -39.07 -4.45 15.06
N LYS A 273 -38.78 -3.15 14.85
CA LYS A 273 -39.80 -2.10 14.91
C LYS A 273 -40.46 -1.81 13.55
N ASN A 274 -39.69 -1.90 12.47
CA ASN A 274 -40.12 -1.46 11.14
C ASN A 274 -40.12 -2.60 10.11
N GLN A 275 -39.76 -3.83 10.52
CA GLN A 275 -39.60 -4.98 9.61
C GLN A 275 -38.60 -4.72 8.48
N THR A 276 -37.65 -3.80 8.70
CA THR A 276 -36.63 -3.43 7.72
C THR A 276 -35.35 -4.24 7.94
N GLN A 277 -34.98 -5.06 6.96
CA GLN A 277 -33.71 -5.79 6.98
C GLN A 277 -32.57 -4.94 6.43
N VAL A 278 -31.52 -4.76 7.24
CA VAL A 278 -30.29 -4.05 6.80
C VAL A 278 -29.21 -5.05 6.40
N GLN A 279 -28.75 -4.95 5.15
CA GLN A 279 -27.62 -5.72 4.63
C GLN A 279 -26.44 -4.79 4.37
N ILE A 280 -25.23 -5.23 4.74
CA ILE A 280 -23.99 -4.48 4.54
C ILE A 280 -23.10 -5.29 3.59
N CYS A 281 -22.81 -4.73 2.42
CA CYS A 281 -22.06 -5.40 1.37
C CYS A 281 -20.79 -4.62 1.03
N TRP A 282 -19.70 -5.38 0.89
CA TRP A 282 -18.44 -4.81 0.40
C TRP A 282 -18.45 -4.68 -1.13
N ILE A 283 -17.94 -3.56 -1.62
CA ILE A 283 -17.70 -3.30 -3.06
C ILE A 283 -16.24 -2.88 -3.28
N PRO A 284 -15.66 -3.07 -4.47
CA PRO A 284 -14.29 -2.62 -4.73
C PRO A 284 -14.20 -1.09 -4.84
N ALA A 285 -13.17 -0.51 -4.22
CA ALA A 285 -12.85 0.91 -4.33
C ALA A 285 -12.32 1.27 -5.73
N HIS A 286 -12.54 2.52 -6.17
CA HIS A 286 -11.97 3.10 -7.39
C HIS A 286 -12.28 2.35 -8.71
N CYS A 287 -13.41 1.64 -8.75
CA CYS A 287 -13.90 0.97 -9.95
C CYS A 287 -14.96 1.81 -10.70
N ASN A 288 -14.98 3.14 -10.52
CA ASN A 288 -15.95 4.07 -11.12
C ASN A 288 -17.42 3.74 -10.81
N ILE A 289 -17.70 3.13 -9.64
CA ILE A 289 -19.06 2.94 -9.15
C ILE A 289 -19.59 4.29 -8.69
N GLU A 290 -20.52 4.88 -9.45
CA GLU A 290 -20.97 6.27 -9.27
C GLU A 290 -21.40 6.59 -7.83
N GLY A 291 -22.14 5.68 -7.18
CA GLY A 291 -22.57 5.83 -5.79
C GLY A 291 -21.40 5.88 -4.79
N ASN A 292 -20.39 5.02 -4.98
CA ASN A 292 -19.20 4.98 -4.12
C ASN A 292 -18.38 6.26 -4.25
N GLU A 293 -18.10 6.69 -5.49
CA GLU A 293 -17.35 7.93 -5.76
C GLU A 293 -18.04 9.17 -5.17
N LYS A 294 -19.38 9.18 -5.17
CA LYS A 294 -20.17 10.25 -4.53
C LYS A 294 -20.12 10.17 -3.01
N ALA A 295 -20.16 8.98 -2.40
CA ALA A 295 -19.96 8.82 -0.96
C ALA A 295 -18.56 9.30 -0.53
N ASP A 296 -17.53 8.95 -1.30
CA ASP A 296 -16.15 9.41 -1.13
C ASP A 296 -16.03 10.94 -1.21
N LYS A 297 -16.75 11.55 -2.18
CA LYS A 297 -16.85 12.99 -2.29
C LYS A 297 -17.50 13.61 -1.04
N GLN A 298 -18.55 13.00 -0.49
CA GLN A 298 -19.15 13.44 0.77
C GLN A 298 -18.17 13.33 1.93
N ALA A 299 -17.42 12.23 2.04
CA ALA A 299 -16.42 12.07 3.08
C ALA A 299 -15.35 13.18 3.02
N LYS A 300 -14.87 13.51 1.81
CA LYS A 300 -13.93 14.64 1.60
C LYS A 300 -14.51 15.99 2.00
N LEU A 301 -15.77 16.28 1.66
CA LEU A 301 -16.46 17.50 2.09
C LEU A 301 -16.60 17.55 3.63
N GLY A 302 -16.77 16.40 4.26
CA GLY A 302 -16.86 16.24 5.70
C GLY A 302 -15.63 16.72 6.48
N LEU A 303 -14.45 16.76 5.87
CA LEU A 303 -13.22 17.25 6.51
C LEU A 303 -13.33 18.73 6.92
N SER A 304 -14.09 19.51 6.13
CA SER A 304 -14.39 20.92 6.35
C SER A 304 -15.77 21.18 6.95
N SER A 305 -16.53 20.12 7.28
CA SER A 305 -17.89 20.27 7.80
C SER A 305 -17.90 20.90 9.20
N LYS A 306 -18.82 21.85 9.42
CA LYS A 306 -19.10 22.41 10.75
C LYS A 306 -19.80 21.39 11.65
N THR A 307 -20.54 20.46 11.04
CA THR A 307 -21.28 19.41 11.73
C THR A 307 -20.32 18.31 12.17
N ARG A 308 -20.25 18.08 13.50
CA ARG A 308 -19.38 17.07 14.10
C ARG A 308 -20.18 15.92 14.68
N ARG A 309 -19.73 14.70 14.39
CA ARG A 309 -20.15 13.50 15.10
C ARG A 309 -19.10 13.19 16.16
N LYS A 310 -19.50 13.16 17.43
CA LYS A 310 -18.64 12.69 18.51
C LYS A 310 -18.47 11.17 18.37
N THR A 311 -17.25 10.74 18.08
CA THR A 311 -16.88 9.33 17.96
C THR A 311 -15.76 9.05 18.95
N GLY A 312 -15.91 8.01 19.77
CA GLY A 312 -14.87 7.58 20.71
C GLY A 312 -13.60 7.12 19.99
N LEU A 313 -12.51 7.02 20.74
CA LEU A 313 -11.25 6.47 20.24
C LEU A 313 -11.09 5.02 20.73
N GLY A 314 -10.81 4.11 19.81
CA GLY A 314 -10.48 2.73 20.12
C GLY A 314 -9.05 2.56 20.65
N PRO A 315 -8.72 1.40 21.25
CA PRO A 315 -7.40 1.15 21.85
C PRO A 315 -6.23 1.38 20.88
N SER A 316 -6.38 0.97 19.61
CA SER A 316 -5.34 1.15 18.58
C SER A 316 -5.12 2.63 18.22
N GLU A 317 -6.17 3.44 18.24
CA GLU A 317 -6.13 4.88 17.95
C GLU A 317 -5.47 5.62 19.12
N VAL A 318 -5.87 5.30 20.35
CA VAL A 318 -5.23 5.81 21.58
C VAL A 318 -3.73 5.47 21.59
N LYS A 319 -3.37 4.21 21.32
CA LYS A 319 -1.96 3.78 21.22
C LYS A 319 -1.19 4.60 20.18
N SER A 320 -1.80 4.86 19.02
CA SER A 320 -1.21 5.71 17.97
C SER A 320 -0.96 7.13 18.47
N ILE A 321 -1.92 7.75 19.15
CA ILE A 321 -1.79 9.11 19.72
C ILE A 321 -0.66 9.17 20.75
N ILE A 322 -0.59 8.20 21.66
CA ILE A 322 0.47 8.13 22.67
C ILE A 322 1.85 8.04 22.00
N ASN A 323 1.97 7.19 20.98
CA ASN A 323 3.21 7.05 20.22
C ASN A 323 3.59 8.36 19.50
N GLN A 324 2.61 9.10 18.97
CA GLN A 324 2.86 10.42 18.37
C GLN A 324 3.41 11.41 19.38
N TYR A 325 2.78 11.49 20.55
CA TYR A 325 3.21 12.37 21.63
C TYR A 325 4.62 12.03 22.11
N LYS A 326 4.90 10.75 22.36
CA LYS A 326 6.24 10.24 22.73
C LYS A 326 7.29 10.68 21.70
N ASN A 327 6.99 10.51 20.42
CA ASN A 327 7.91 10.88 19.34
C ASN A 327 8.13 12.39 19.25
N LYS A 328 7.08 13.20 19.45
CA LYS A 328 7.21 14.65 19.49
C LYS A 328 8.11 15.09 20.65
N LYS A 329 7.84 14.59 21.85
CA LYS A 329 8.64 14.90 23.04
C LYS A 329 10.11 14.49 22.86
N TRP A 330 10.36 13.34 22.23
CA TRP A 330 11.70 12.90 21.86
C TRP A 330 12.38 13.82 20.84
N GLN A 331 11.65 14.27 19.82
CA GLN A 331 12.14 15.25 18.86
C GLN A 331 12.52 16.57 19.53
N ASP A 332 11.67 17.06 20.44
CA ASP A 332 11.92 18.31 21.17
C ASP A 332 13.18 18.18 22.04
N MET A 333 13.36 17.04 22.71
CA MET A 333 14.59 16.74 23.45
C MET A 333 15.81 16.67 22.54
N TRP A 334 15.70 16.03 21.38
CA TRP A 334 16.80 15.91 20.42
C TRP A 334 17.26 17.26 19.89
N THR A 335 16.30 18.14 19.58
CA THR A 335 16.58 19.48 19.08
C THR A 335 17.20 20.40 20.13
N ASN A 336 16.77 20.26 21.38
CA ASN A 336 17.20 21.15 22.46
C ASN A 336 18.39 20.61 23.28
N ASN A 337 18.89 19.40 22.99
CA ASN A 337 20.03 18.84 23.72
C ASN A 337 21.34 19.55 23.32
N PRO A 338 22.14 20.04 24.28
CA PRO A 338 23.45 20.64 23.99
C PRO A 338 24.51 19.59 23.57
N LYS A 339 24.30 18.30 23.84
CA LYS A 339 25.21 17.21 23.47
C LYS A 339 24.83 16.60 22.11
N GLY A 340 25.83 16.14 21.36
CA GLY A 340 25.61 15.45 20.07
C GLY A 340 25.26 16.38 18.90
N ARG A 341 25.61 17.67 18.98
CA ARG A 341 25.27 18.71 17.98
C ARG A 341 25.78 18.43 16.58
N PHE A 342 26.97 17.83 16.46
CA PHE A 342 27.50 17.37 15.18
C PHE A 342 26.56 16.36 14.50
N PHE A 343 26.09 15.36 15.25
CA PHE A 343 25.13 14.37 14.74
C PHE A 343 23.73 14.95 14.51
N HIS A 344 23.28 15.89 15.35
CA HIS A 344 22.04 16.64 15.11
C HIS A 344 22.12 17.47 13.81
N ALA A 345 23.27 18.07 13.49
CA ALA A 345 23.44 18.80 12.23
C ALA A 345 23.28 17.89 11.00
N ILE A 346 23.68 16.61 11.12
CA ILE A 346 23.54 15.60 10.05
C ILE A 346 22.13 14.98 10.04
N ALA A 347 21.50 14.81 11.21
CA ALA A 347 20.19 14.18 11.38
C ALA A 347 19.31 14.98 12.36
N PRO A 348 18.78 16.15 11.96
CA PRO A 348 18.08 17.08 12.87
C PRO A 348 16.71 16.57 13.31
N GLN A 349 16.17 15.58 12.61
CA GLN A 349 14.90 14.96 12.95
C GLN A 349 15.13 13.52 13.40
N THR A 350 14.66 13.20 14.60
CA THR A 350 14.56 11.86 15.17
C THR A 350 13.74 10.92 14.28
N ARG A 351 12.84 11.49 13.45
CA ARG A 351 12.10 10.81 12.39
C ARG A 351 12.30 11.51 11.04
N ARG A 352 12.58 10.77 9.96
CA ARG A 352 12.54 11.35 8.60
C ARG A 352 11.09 11.52 8.13
N ASP A 353 10.63 12.77 7.96
CA ASP A 353 9.27 13.07 7.47
C ASP A 353 9.14 12.69 5.98
N ARG A 354 8.04 12.03 5.57
CA ARG A 354 7.84 11.61 4.15
C ARG A 354 7.85 12.82 3.20
N ASN A 355 7.44 14.00 3.67
CA ASN A 355 7.35 15.23 2.87
C ASN A 355 8.69 15.96 2.69
N GLN A 356 9.69 15.71 3.56
CA GLN A 356 11.06 16.21 3.32
C GLN A 356 11.71 15.56 2.09
N ARG A 357 11.17 14.44 1.57
CA ARG A 357 11.58 13.85 0.29
C ARG A 357 11.15 14.67 -0.94
N LYS A 358 10.10 15.51 -0.83
CA LYS A 358 9.58 16.30 -1.96
C LYS A 358 10.17 17.72 -2.01
N LYS A 359 10.30 18.41 -0.87
CA LYS A 359 10.88 19.77 -0.80
C LYS A 359 12.35 19.81 -1.24
N THR A 360 13.16 18.85 -0.79
CA THR A 360 14.57 18.75 -1.22
C THR A 360 14.76 18.45 -2.70
N LYS A 361 13.73 17.96 -3.41
CA LYS A 361 13.76 17.74 -4.86
C LYS A 361 13.49 19.04 -5.64
N ALA A 362 12.55 19.86 -5.17
CA ALA A 362 12.24 21.17 -5.75
C ALA A 362 13.32 22.23 -5.45
N ASP A 363 13.88 22.23 -4.23
CA ASP A 363 14.97 23.16 -3.86
C ASP A 363 16.28 22.84 -4.61
N ARG A 364 16.48 21.59 -5.04
CA ARG A 364 17.59 21.18 -5.92
C ARG A 364 17.39 21.66 -7.36
N GLN A 365 16.16 21.64 -7.88
CA GLN A 365 15.84 22.13 -9.22
C GLN A 365 15.99 23.66 -9.36
N LYS A 366 15.53 24.43 -8.37
CA LYS A 366 15.71 25.90 -8.36
C LYS A 366 17.17 26.33 -8.26
N LYS A 367 18.01 25.58 -7.53
CA LYS A 367 19.45 25.82 -7.48
C LYS A 367 20.16 25.48 -8.78
N THR A 368 19.67 24.53 -9.58
CA THR A 368 20.27 24.24 -10.90
C THR A 368 19.88 25.25 -11.97
N GLU A 369 18.71 25.90 -11.86
CA GLU A 369 18.27 26.96 -12.79
C GLU A 369 19.03 28.28 -12.57
N THR A 370 19.27 28.68 -11.31
CA THR A 370 20.04 29.90 -10.99
C THR A 370 21.54 29.80 -11.34
N TRP A 371 22.07 28.60 -11.54
CA TRP A 371 23.43 28.39 -12.04
C TRP A 371 23.51 28.41 -13.57
N ARG A 372 22.40 28.21 -14.29
CA ARG A 372 22.34 28.24 -15.77
C ARG A 372 22.09 29.63 -16.35
N GLU A 373 21.66 30.61 -15.55
CA GLU A 373 21.43 32.01 -15.98
C GLU A 373 22.66 32.92 -15.75
N LYS A 374 23.77 32.36 -15.26
CA LYS A 374 25.03 33.08 -15.02
C LYS A 374 26.21 32.59 -15.87
N GLU A 375 25.93 31.71 -16.84
CA GLU A 375 26.78 31.39 -17.99
C GLU A 375 26.06 31.87 -19.25
#